data_AF-A0A2J6HJF9-F1
#
_entry.id   AF-A0A2J6HJF9-F1
#
_cell.length_a   1.000
_cell.length_b   1.000
_cell.length_c   1.000
_cell.angle_alpha   90.00
_cell.angle_beta   90.00
_cell.angle_gamma   90.00
#
_symmetry.space_group_name_H-M   'P 1'
#
loop_
_entity.id
_entity.type
_entity.pdbx_description
1 polymer ?
#
loop_
_entity_poly.entity_id
_entity_poly.type
_entity_poly.pdbx_seq_one_letter_code
_entity_poly.pdbx_strand_id
1 'polypeptide(L)'
;LPVNIQKKNSTEWQKLLSGDYSFTKNTVYPPAGSTPTGGWLLENWTQNAPYNDMVPMDPVNMARSVAGCPAVAMAMIVNYQESINNTVFTDLDDYYHSYAGRQYWIDDDYLAQDFPSFPQLNLFLDTLVMHWNAQQSLTNNDKAALVFACGVACTQVFTSSVSGTFGVSQALDAYYRFNFNTIEILYSGDTTIHTRLMQNMIDSLPAHLALVDSAGTVGHNIVVDGYDTDGYFHVNFGWGGTANGWYDLPAGFPYQLTVIEGVIVDIEKNITTGLGQVYYEEVLVYPNPAANYFQLSIPIQTAMDIKIYDTNGNLVKKYRGNEQEIDISDYASGIYYIDVYFNNKILKGKFIKE
;
A
#
# COMPACT_ATOMS: atom_id res chain seq x y z
N LEU A 1 -21.96 -26.96 -5.05
CA LEU A 1 -22.58 -25.62 -4.88
C LEU A 1 -23.54 -25.67 -3.70
N PRO A 2 -23.45 -24.75 -2.74
CA PRO A 2 -24.45 -24.60 -1.67
C PRO A 2 -25.87 -24.52 -2.26
N VAL A 3 -26.85 -25.14 -1.58
CA VAL A 3 -28.27 -25.21 -2.01
C VAL A 3 -28.85 -23.81 -2.31
N ASN A 4 -28.37 -22.82 -1.58
CA ASN A 4 -28.80 -21.42 -1.66
C ASN A 4 -28.42 -20.80 -3.02
N ILE A 5 -27.23 -21.15 -3.53
CA ILE A 5 -26.71 -20.66 -4.82
C ILE A 5 -27.44 -21.35 -5.97
N GLN A 6 -27.72 -22.65 -5.85
CA GLN A 6 -28.52 -23.36 -6.85
C GLN A 6 -29.92 -22.75 -6.99
N LYS A 7 -30.53 -22.37 -5.87
CA LYS A 7 -31.85 -21.75 -5.84
C LYS A 7 -31.85 -20.31 -6.40
N LYS A 8 -30.82 -19.52 -6.09
CA LYS A 8 -30.61 -18.18 -6.69
C LYS A 8 -30.45 -18.30 -8.21
N ASN A 9 -29.54 -19.18 -8.67
CA ASN A 9 -29.29 -19.38 -10.10
C ASN A 9 -30.52 -19.88 -10.85
N SER A 10 -31.27 -20.83 -10.28
CA SER A 10 -32.54 -21.31 -10.86
C SER A 10 -33.57 -20.18 -11.00
N THR A 11 -33.63 -19.27 -10.04
CA THR A 11 -34.58 -18.16 -10.05
C THR A 11 -34.22 -17.11 -11.10
N GLU A 12 -32.94 -16.74 -11.19
CA GLU A 12 -32.46 -15.81 -12.23
C GLU A 12 -32.60 -16.42 -13.64
N TRP A 13 -32.39 -17.73 -13.79
CA TRP A 13 -32.61 -18.42 -15.06
C TRP A 13 -34.07 -18.42 -15.51
N GLN A 14 -35.01 -18.56 -14.57
CA GLN A 14 -36.43 -18.47 -14.87
C GLN A 14 -36.86 -17.05 -15.26
N LYS A 15 -36.28 -16.00 -14.64
CA LYS A 15 -36.53 -14.60 -15.02
C LYS A 15 -36.00 -14.27 -16.42
N LEU A 16 -34.84 -14.82 -16.79
CA LEU A 16 -34.30 -14.72 -18.15
C LEU A 16 -35.20 -15.39 -19.18
N LEU A 17 -35.74 -16.57 -18.85
CA LEU A 17 -36.66 -17.32 -19.73
C LEU A 17 -38.05 -16.66 -19.84
N SER A 18 -38.52 -15.97 -18.81
CA SER A 18 -39.84 -15.32 -18.80
C SER A 18 -39.86 -13.93 -19.45
N GLY A 19 -38.69 -13.36 -19.78
CA GLY A 19 -38.60 -12.02 -20.38
C GLY A 19 -38.86 -10.87 -19.39
N ASP A 20 -39.09 -11.17 -18.10
CA ASP A 20 -39.27 -10.20 -17.02
C ASP A 20 -37.92 -9.71 -16.42
N TYR A 21 -36.82 -9.96 -17.11
CA TYR A 21 -35.51 -9.50 -16.69
C TYR A 21 -35.32 -8.03 -17.06
N SER A 22 -35.52 -7.11 -16.10
CA SER A 22 -35.03 -5.74 -16.26
C SER A 22 -33.51 -5.77 -16.15
N PHE A 23 -32.78 -5.47 -17.22
CA PHE A 23 -31.37 -5.16 -17.12
C PHE A 23 -31.23 -3.84 -16.34
N THR A 24 -31.14 -3.91 -15.01
CA THR A 24 -30.33 -2.92 -14.31
C THR A 24 -28.93 -3.07 -14.88
N LYS A 25 -28.42 -2.02 -15.53
CA LYS A 25 -27.06 -2.04 -16.07
C LYS A 25 -26.12 -2.19 -14.89
N ASN A 26 -25.60 -3.38 -14.67
CA ASN A 26 -24.62 -3.64 -13.63
C ASN A 26 -23.44 -2.69 -13.83
N THR A 27 -23.05 -2.04 -12.74
CA THR A 27 -21.89 -1.17 -12.74
C THR A 27 -20.70 -2.00 -12.31
N VAL A 28 -19.68 -2.01 -13.16
CA VAL A 28 -18.43 -2.73 -12.93
C VAL A 28 -17.34 -1.69 -12.71
N TYR A 29 -16.49 -1.95 -11.72
CA TYR A 29 -15.34 -1.14 -11.36
C TYR A 29 -14.10 -2.03 -11.51
N PRO A 30 -13.16 -1.71 -12.41
CA PRO A 30 -13.23 -0.64 -13.40
C PRO A 30 -14.35 -0.86 -14.44
N PRO A 31 -14.79 0.19 -15.16
CA PRO A 31 -15.76 0.03 -16.23
C PRO A 31 -15.32 -1.06 -17.22
N ALA A 32 -16.23 -1.97 -17.57
CA ALA A 32 -15.91 -3.11 -18.43
C ALA A 32 -15.22 -2.66 -19.74
N GLY A 33 -14.06 -3.25 -20.04
CA GLY A 33 -13.25 -2.93 -21.22
C GLY A 33 -12.35 -1.70 -21.10
N SER A 34 -12.29 -1.03 -19.94
CA SER A 34 -11.39 0.10 -19.72
C SER A 34 -9.93 -0.30 -19.44
N THR A 35 -9.69 -1.54 -19.04
CA THR A 35 -8.36 -2.11 -18.79
C THR A 35 -8.20 -3.43 -19.56
N PRO A 36 -6.95 -3.82 -19.90
CA PRO A 36 -6.69 -5.07 -20.65
C PRO A 36 -6.90 -6.34 -19.81
N THR A 37 -6.92 -6.25 -18.48
CA THR A 37 -7.05 -7.41 -17.58
C THR A 37 -8.47 -7.64 -17.09
N GLY A 38 -9.37 -6.65 -17.22
CA GLY A 38 -10.70 -6.67 -16.65
C GLY A 38 -10.81 -6.10 -15.23
N GLY A 39 -9.69 -6.01 -14.50
CA GLY A 39 -9.56 -5.31 -13.22
C GLY A 39 -8.70 -4.04 -13.34
N TRP A 40 -8.49 -3.29 -12.26
CA TRP A 40 -7.75 -2.03 -12.25
C TRP A 40 -6.29 -2.20 -12.68
N LEU A 41 -5.68 -3.37 -12.46
CA LEU A 41 -4.30 -3.62 -12.88
C LEU A 41 -4.19 -3.70 -14.41
N LEU A 42 -3.13 -3.14 -14.99
CA LEU A 42 -2.93 -3.13 -16.45
C LEU A 42 -2.14 -4.33 -16.99
N GLU A 43 -1.52 -5.11 -16.10
CA GLU A 43 -0.69 -6.26 -16.47
C GLU A 43 -0.96 -7.48 -15.58
N ASN A 44 -0.65 -8.66 -16.11
CA ASN A 44 -0.74 -9.92 -15.37
C ASN A 44 0.66 -10.43 -15.03
N TRP A 45 1.17 -10.11 -13.84
CA TRP A 45 2.49 -10.55 -13.41
C TRP A 45 2.48 -12.01 -12.95
N THR A 46 3.66 -12.64 -12.91
CA THR A 46 3.83 -14.03 -12.47
C THR A 46 5.02 -14.18 -11.52
N GLN A 47 5.22 -15.37 -10.97
CA GLN A 47 6.31 -15.66 -10.03
C GLN A 47 7.60 -16.17 -10.69
N ASN A 48 7.60 -16.35 -12.00
CA ASN A 48 8.74 -16.79 -12.81
C ASN A 48 9.33 -15.61 -13.60
N ALA A 49 10.31 -15.90 -14.47
CA ALA A 49 10.98 -14.88 -15.26
C ALA A 49 9.96 -14.04 -16.09
N PRO A 50 10.16 -12.72 -16.17
CA PRO A 50 11.32 -11.96 -15.66
C PRO A 50 11.20 -11.56 -14.17
N TYR A 51 10.05 -11.77 -13.53
CA TYR A 51 9.73 -11.22 -12.21
C TYR A 51 10.60 -11.74 -11.06
N ASN A 52 11.21 -12.92 -11.23
CA ASN A 52 12.13 -13.50 -10.26
C ASN A 52 13.60 -13.34 -10.65
N ASP A 53 13.94 -12.59 -11.70
CA ASP A 53 15.33 -12.55 -12.19
C ASP A 53 16.33 -11.99 -11.16
N MET A 54 15.85 -11.21 -10.19
CA MET A 54 16.66 -10.58 -9.13
C MET A 54 16.49 -11.20 -7.74
N VAL A 55 15.70 -12.27 -7.58
CA VAL A 55 15.57 -12.92 -6.27
C VAL A 55 16.74 -13.90 -6.01
N PRO A 56 16.99 -14.33 -4.77
CA PRO A 56 18.12 -15.21 -4.47
C PRO A 56 18.07 -16.54 -5.26
N MET A 57 19.23 -17.02 -5.67
CA MET A 57 19.43 -18.39 -6.12
C MET A 57 19.16 -19.35 -4.97
N ASP A 58 18.54 -20.48 -5.27
CA ASP A 58 18.38 -21.56 -4.31
C ASP A 58 19.70 -22.35 -4.22
N PRO A 59 20.40 -22.34 -3.06
CA PRO A 59 21.72 -22.97 -2.95
C PRO A 59 21.66 -24.51 -3.01
N VAL A 60 20.46 -25.12 -2.94
CA VAL A 60 20.30 -26.58 -3.01
C VAL A 60 20.45 -27.10 -4.43
N ASN A 61 19.90 -26.39 -5.42
CA ASN A 61 19.86 -26.85 -6.81
C ASN A 61 20.40 -25.83 -7.81
N MET A 62 20.86 -24.67 -7.34
CA MET A 62 21.38 -23.58 -8.15
C MET A 62 20.38 -23.12 -9.21
N ALA A 63 19.08 -23.19 -8.92
CA ALA A 63 18.03 -22.58 -9.72
C ALA A 63 17.59 -21.26 -9.05
N ARG A 64 17.16 -20.28 -9.85
CA ARG A 64 16.56 -19.04 -9.33
C ARG A 64 15.33 -19.40 -8.49
N SER A 65 15.21 -18.82 -7.29
CA SER A 65 14.01 -19.00 -6.48
C SER A 65 12.77 -18.46 -7.21
N VAL A 66 11.58 -18.98 -6.92
CA VAL A 66 10.35 -18.32 -7.39
C VAL A 66 10.19 -16.99 -6.65
N ALA A 67 9.55 -16.00 -7.28
CA ALA A 67 9.44 -14.66 -6.68
C ALA A 67 8.63 -14.64 -5.38
N GLY A 68 7.65 -15.54 -5.24
CA GLY A 68 6.75 -15.61 -4.11
C GLY A 68 5.47 -14.80 -4.31
N CYS A 69 4.34 -15.40 -3.96
CA CYS A 69 3.02 -14.78 -4.14
C CYS A 69 2.84 -13.45 -3.38
N PRO A 70 3.34 -13.23 -2.15
CA PRO A 70 3.12 -11.97 -1.44
C PRO A 70 3.87 -10.82 -2.12
N ALA A 71 5.12 -11.06 -2.54
CA ALA A 71 5.93 -10.09 -3.24
C ALA A 71 5.34 -9.70 -4.60
N VAL A 72 4.86 -10.68 -5.38
CA VAL A 72 4.21 -10.40 -6.67
C VAL A 72 2.88 -9.66 -6.50
N ALA A 73 2.05 -10.04 -5.52
CA ALA A 73 0.80 -9.33 -5.23
C ALA A 73 1.06 -7.88 -4.82
N MET A 74 1.99 -7.67 -3.88
CA MET A 74 2.38 -6.33 -3.44
C MET A 74 2.95 -5.50 -4.60
N ALA A 75 3.88 -6.07 -5.38
CA ALA A 75 4.53 -5.35 -6.47
C ALA A 75 3.56 -4.94 -7.58
N MET A 76 2.53 -5.74 -7.88
CA MET A 76 1.46 -5.34 -8.81
C MET A 76 0.68 -4.12 -8.29
N ILE A 77 0.39 -4.07 -6.99
CA ILE A 77 -0.31 -2.93 -6.37
C ILE A 77 0.59 -1.70 -6.32
N VAL A 78 1.86 -1.85 -5.92
CA VAL A 78 2.84 -0.74 -5.90
C VAL A 78 3.05 -0.17 -7.30
N ASN A 79 3.13 -1.03 -8.32
CA ASN A 79 3.19 -0.61 -9.71
C ASN A 79 1.93 0.13 -10.16
N TYR A 80 0.75 -0.30 -9.72
CA TYR A 80 -0.50 0.41 -10.01
C TYR A 80 -0.51 1.83 -9.44
N GLN A 81 0.09 2.03 -8.26
CA GLN A 81 0.24 3.36 -7.66
C GLN A 81 1.37 4.19 -8.29
N GLU A 82 2.24 3.58 -9.10
CA GLU A 82 3.43 4.19 -9.71
C GLU A 82 4.32 4.94 -8.69
N SER A 83 4.36 4.45 -7.44
CA SER A 83 5.10 5.07 -6.35
C SER A 83 5.66 4.04 -5.38
N ILE A 84 6.94 4.17 -5.06
CA ILE A 84 7.58 3.49 -3.92
C ILE A 84 7.65 4.39 -2.67
N ASN A 85 7.01 5.56 -2.69
CA ASN A 85 7.00 6.55 -1.60
C ASN A 85 8.40 6.90 -1.05
N ASN A 86 9.37 7.06 -1.96
CA ASN A 86 10.79 7.35 -1.66
C ASN A 86 11.47 6.28 -0.78
N THR A 87 11.02 5.03 -0.86
CA THR A 87 11.64 3.90 -0.19
C THR A 87 13.06 3.67 -0.68
N VAL A 88 13.99 3.54 0.27
CA VAL A 88 15.40 3.20 0.04
C VAL A 88 15.78 2.09 1.01
N PHE A 89 16.43 1.04 0.52
CA PHE A 89 16.95 -0.06 1.34
C PHE A 89 18.36 0.23 1.82
N THR A 90 18.65 -0.13 3.07
CA THR A 90 19.92 0.09 3.76
C THR A 90 20.31 -1.15 4.54
N ASP A 91 21.51 -1.16 5.11
CA ASP A 91 22.00 -2.23 6.00
C ASP A 91 21.08 -2.53 7.20
N LEU A 92 20.15 -1.60 7.55
CA LEU A 92 19.15 -1.82 8.60
C LEU A 92 17.98 -2.71 8.15
N ASP A 93 17.85 -2.94 6.84
CA ASP A 93 16.81 -3.79 6.24
C ASP A 93 17.28 -5.23 6.08
N ASP A 94 18.49 -5.53 6.52
CA ASP A 94 19.04 -6.87 6.49
C ASP A 94 18.22 -7.83 7.35
N TYR A 95 17.98 -9.02 6.82
CA TYR A 95 17.33 -10.10 7.54
C TYR A 95 17.95 -11.45 7.20
N TYR A 96 17.87 -12.35 8.17
CA TYR A 96 18.39 -13.70 8.04
C TYR A 96 17.34 -14.62 7.43
N HIS A 97 17.58 -15.03 6.18
CA HIS A 97 16.77 -16.04 5.52
C HIS A 97 17.10 -17.42 6.11
N SER A 98 16.11 -18.07 6.73
CA SER A 98 16.25 -19.43 7.27
C SER A 98 15.00 -20.27 7.01
N TYR A 99 15.01 -21.04 5.92
CA TYR A 99 13.86 -21.87 5.52
C TYR A 99 14.26 -23.12 4.75
N ALA A 100 13.60 -24.24 5.04
CA ALA A 100 13.81 -25.53 4.37
C ALA A 100 15.30 -25.92 4.24
N GLY A 101 16.11 -25.64 5.27
CA GLY A 101 17.55 -25.94 5.30
C GLY A 101 18.45 -24.97 4.53
N ARG A 102 17.91 -23.86 4.00
CA ARG A 102 18.65 -22.79 3.32
C ARG A 102 18.85 -21.63 4.28
N GLN A 103 20.10 -21.20 4.40
CA GLN A 103 20.52 -20.21 5.39
C GLN A 103 21.49 -19.23 4.75
N TYR A 104 21.11 -17.96 4.68
CA TYR A 104 21.92 -16.88 4.15
C TYR A 104 21.34 -15.53 4.60
N TRP A 105 22.14 -14.48 4.51
CA TRP A 105 21.73 -13.11 4.79
C TRP A 105 21.28 -12.41 3.51
N ILE A 106 20.17 -11.69 3.60
CA ILE A 106 19.84 -10.60 2.69
C ILE A 106 20.13 -9.35 3.50
N ASP A 107 21.06 -8.47 3.14
CA ASP A 107 21.74 -8.32 1.85
C ASP A 107 23.15 -8.94 1.78
N ASP A 108 23.77 -9.26 2.91
CA ASP A 108 25.21 -9.60 2.99
C ASP A 108 25.69 -10.77 2.10
N ASP A 109 24.83 -11.74 1.76
CA ASP A 109 25.18 -12.86 0.88
C ASP A 109 24.81 -12.63 -0.60
N TYR A 110 24.60 -11.38 -1.03
CA TYR A 110 24.17 -11.04 -2.40
C TYR A 110 25.06 -11.64 -3.51
N LEU A 111 26.38 -11.68 -3.31
CA LEU A 111 27.31 -12.31 -4.26
C LEU A 111 27.15 -13.83 -4.30
N ALA A 112 26.94 -14.47 -3.14
CA ALA A 112 26.87 -15.91 -3.03
C ALA A 112 25.55 -16.47 -3.55
N GLN A 113 24.45 -15.73 -3.36
CA GLN A 113 23.12 -16.11 -3.83
C GLN A 113 22.68 -15.35 -5.09
N ASP A 114 23.59 -14.60 -5.73
CA ASP A 114 23.40 -13.93 -7.02
C ASP A 114 22.15 -13.05 -7.11
N PHE A 115 21.97 -12.15 -6.14
CA PHE A 115 20.93 -11.10 -6.16
C PHE A 115 21.59 -9.73 -6.08
N PRO A 116 20.91 -8.62 -6.45
CA PRO A 116 21.51 -7.29 -6.36
C PRO A 116 21.67 -6.88 -4.91
N SER A 117 22.82 -6.29 -4.56
CA SER A 117 22.97 -5.65 -3.25
C SER A 117 21.95 -4.52 -3.06
N PHE A 118 21.63 -4.10 -1.84
CA PHE A 118 20.71 -2.99 -1.58
C PHE A 118 21.11 -1.70 -2.30
N PRO A 119 22.40 -1.28 -2.35
CA PRO A 119 22.81 -0.17 -3.22
C PRO A 119 22.47 -0.39 -4.70
N GLN A 120 22.64 -1.62 -5.22
CA GLN A 120 22.28 -1.93 -6.62
C GLN A 120 20.76 -1.96 -6.82
N LEU A 121 20.02 -2.53 -5.88
CA LEU A 121 18.55 -2.57 -5.89
C LEU A 121 17.97 -1.16 -5.89
N ASN A 122 18.50 -0.25 -5.06
CA ASN A 122 18.09 1.16 -5.05
C ASN A 122 18.32 1.84 -6.40
N LEU A 123 19.43 1.55 -7.11
CA LEU A 123 19.66 2.09 -8.46
C LEU A 123 18.64 1.57 -9.49
N PHE A 124 18.22 0.30 -9.37
CA PHE A 124 17.14 -0.23 -10.20
C PHE A 124 15.79 0.43 -9.86
N LEU A 125 15.51 0.67 -8.57
CA LEU A 125 14.30 1.37 -8.13
C LEU A 125 14.27 2.84 -8.58
N ASP A 126 15.40 3.55 -8.56
CA ASP A 126 15.52 4.89 -9.13
C ASP A 126 15.19 4.89 -10.64
N THR A 127 15.65 3.86 -11.36
CA THR A 127 15.37 3.68 -12.79
C THR A 127 13.89 3.41 -13.04
N LEU A 128 13.29 2.53 -12.25
CA LEU A 128 11.85 2.26 -12.27
C LEU A 128 11.03 3.56 -12.06
N VAL A 129 11.39 4.37 -11.06
CA VAL A 129 10.73 5.66 -10.78
C VAL A 129 10.92 6.65 -11.94
N MET A 130 12.08 6.67 -12.60
CA MET A 130 12.27 7.45 -13.82
C MET A 130 11.35 6.99 -14.96
N HIS A 131 11.16 5.68 -15.14
CA HIS A 131 10.25 5.15 -16.16
C HIS A 131 8.79 5.53 -15.89
N TRP A 132 8.30 5.42 -14.64
CA TRP A 132 6.96 5.91 -14.27
C TRP A 132 6.80 7.41 -14.55
N ASN A 133 7.74 8.24 -14.08
CA ASN A 133 7.71 9.70 -14.30
C ASN A 133 7.73 10.09 -15.78
N ALA A 134 8.45 9.32 -16.60
CA ALA A 134 8.51 9.51 -18.05
C ALA A 134 7.37 8.83 -18.81
N GLN A 135 6.45 8.15 -18.11
CA GLN A 135 5.34 7.37 -18.67
C GLN A 135 5.83 6.35 -19.71
N GLN A 136 6.96 5.71 -19.40
CA GLN A 136 7.57 4.67 -20.22
C GLN A 136 7.12 3.29 -19.76
N SER A 137 7.04 2.35 -20.71
CA SER A 137 6.79 0.95 -20.38
C SER A 137 7.91 0.38 -19.53
N LEU A 138 7.54 -0.35 -18.48
CA LEU A 138 8.50 -1.01 -17.60
C LEU A 138 9.27 -2.10 -18.33
N THR A 139 10.58 -2.12 -18.10
CA THR A 139 11.49 -3.16 -18.55
C THR A 139 11.39 -4.41 -17.66
N ASN A 140 11.99 -5.51 -18.10
CA ASN A 140 12.10 -6.72 -17.28
C ASN A 140 12.84 -6.47 -15.96
N ASN A 141 13.88 -5.63 -15.99
CA ASN A 141 14.65 -5.29 -14.79
C ASN A 141 13.83 -4.47 -13.80
N ASP A 142 13.00 -3.53 -14.27
CA ASP A 142 12.11 -2.75 -13.42
C ASP A 142 11.14 -3.66 -12.64
N LYS A 143 10.55 -4.62 -13.35
CA LYS A 143 9.60 -5.60 -12.78
C LYS A 143 10.30 -6.51 -11.78
N ALA A 144 11.47 -7.05 -12.13
CA ALA A 144 12.27 -7.90 -11.25
C ALA A 144 12.73 -7.17 -9.98
N ALA A 145 13.17 -5.91 -10.12
CA ALA A 145 13.63 -5.08 -9.02
C ALA A 145 12.48 -4.75 -8.06
N LEU A 146 11.32 -4.34 -8.57
CA LEU A 146 10.16 -4.05 -7.73
C LEU A 146 9.69 -5.29 -6.97
N VAL A 147 9.62 -6.44 -7.65
CA VAL A 147 9.22 -7.71 -7.03
C VAL A 147 10.23 -8.13 -5.96
N PHE A 148 11.53 -8.03 -6.23
CA PHE A 148 12.55 -8.34 -5.22
C PHE A 148 12.47 -7.39 -4.03
N ALA A 149 12.33 -6.08 -4.25
CA ALA A 149 12.17 -5.08 -3.20
C ALA A 149 10.94 -5.34 -2.31
N CYS A 150 9.79 -5.67 -2.89
CA CYS A 150 8.60 -6.08 -2.13
C CYS A 150 8.87 -7.37 -1.33
N GLY A 151 9.63 -8.32 -1.88
CA GLY A 151 10.05 -9.53 -1.19
C GLY A 151 10.96 -9.28 0.01
N VAL A 152 11.94 -8.37 -0.15
CA VAL A 152 12.83 -7.92 0.94
C VAL A 152 12.01 -7.27 2.05
N ALA A 153 11.12 -6.33 1.71
CA ALA A 153 10.27 -5.67 2.70
C ALA A 153 9.30 -6.63 3.42
N CYS A 154 8.83 -7.68 2.72
CA CYS A 154 8.06 -8.75 3.32
C CYS A 154 8.87 -9.66 4.25
N THR A 155 10.21 -9.52 4.32
CA THR A 155 11.12 -10.48 4.98
C THR A 155 10.81 -11.93 4.55
N GLN A 156 10.51 -12.12 3.26
CA GLN A 156 9.99 -13.38 2.77
C GLN A 156 11.07 -14.47 2.68
N VAL A 157 10.64 -15.73 2.71
CA VAL A 157 11.52 -16.86 2.43
C VAL A 157 11.53 -17.18 0.94
N PHE A 158 12.67 -17.63 0.43
CA PHE A 158 12.89 -17.94 -0.97
C PHE A 158 13.39 -19.37 -1.18
N THR A 159 12.74 -20.10 -2.08
CA THR A 159 13.27 -21.35 -2.65
C THR A 159 12.90 -21.47 -4.12
N SER A 160 13.55 -22.40 -4.83
CA SER A 160 13.19 -22.75 -6.22
C SER A 160 11.81 -23.39 -6.38
N SER A 161 11.17 -23.86 -5.29
CA SER A 161 9.85 -24.52 -5.35
C SER A 161 8.71 -23.66 -4.79
N VAL A 162 8.96 -22.92 -3.72
CA VAL A 162 8.00 -22.06 -3.05
C VAL A 162 8.72 -20.94 -2.33
N SER A 163 8.20 -19.72 -2.47
CA SER A 163 8.66 -18.53 -1.77
C SER A 163 7.44 -17.79 -1.25
N GLY A 164 7.58 -17.11 -0.12
CA GLY A 164 6.48 -16.36 0.48
C GLY A 164 6.69 -16.03 1.94
N THR A 165 5.60 -15.62 2.59
CA THR A 165 5.57 -15.21 3.99
C THR A 165 4.94 -16.32 4.84
N PHE A 166 5.19 -16.27 6.15
CA PHE A 166 4.54 -17.14 7.14
C PHE A 166 3.16 -16.63 7.56
N GLY A 167 2.85 -15.37 7.25
CA GLY A 167 1.52 -14.83 7.40
C GLY A 167 1.35 -13.49 6.70
N VAL A 168 0.10 -13.07 6.57
CA VAL A 168 -0.29 -11.81 5.93
C VAL A 168 0.25 -10.56 6.65
N SER A 169 0.58 -10.65 7.94
CA SER A 169 1.17 -9.53 8.69
C SER A 169 2.52 -9.09 8.14
N GLN A 170 3.31 -10.01 7.56
CA GLN A 170 4.57 -9.64 6.90
C GLN A 170 4.34 -8.79 5.65
N ALA A 171 3.25 -9.03 4.91
CA ALA A 171 2.88 -8.16 3.79
C ALA A 171 2.40 -6.79 4.29
N LEU A 172 1.68 -6.73 5.42
CA LEU A 172 1.29 -5.47 6.07
C LEU A 172 2.52 -4.65 6.48
N ASP A 173 3.50 -5.29 7.14
CA ASP A 173 4.76 -4.66 7.54
C ASP A 173 5.54 -4.16 6.32
N ALA A 174 5.49 -4.88 5.20
CA ALA A 174 6.11 -4.46 3.94
C ALA A 174 5.48 -3.18 3.38
N TYR A 175 4.16 -3.04 3.43
CA TYR A 175 3.48 -1.81 3.02
C TYR A 175 3.86 -0.63 3.91
N TYR A 176 3.92 -0.80 5.24
CA TYR A 176 4.43 0.24 6.13
C TYR A 176 5.89 0.58 5.85
N ARG A 177 6.71 -0.42 5.51
CA ARG A 177 8.11 -0.21 5.11
C ARG A 177 8.23 0.60 3.82
N PHE A 178 7.26 0.44 2.92
CA PHE A 178 7.07 1.27 1.73
C PHE A 178 6.29 2.57 2.01
N ASN A 179 6.10 2.95 3.27
CA ASN A 179 5.44 4.17 3.71
C ASN A 179 3.97 4.31 3.26
N PHE A 180 3.28 3.20 2.96
CA PHE A 180 1.83 3.15 2.76
C PHE A 180 1.13 3.13 4.12
N ASN A 181 0.80 4.30 4.67
CA ASN A 181 0.35 4.41 6.07
C ASN A 181 -1.18 4.42 6.25
N THR A 182 -1.95 4.44 5.16
CA THR A 182 -3.42 4.50 5.17
C THR A 182 -4.07 3.12 5.29
N ILE A 183 -3.25 2.07 5.33
CA ILE A 183 -3.67 0.68 5.25
C ILE A 183 -4.32 0.18 6.54
N GLU A 184 -5.19 -0.81 6.37
CA GLU A 184 -5.78 -1.60 7.46
C GLU A 184 -5.81 -3.07 7.07
N ILE A 185 -5.57 -3.96 8.03
CA ILE A 185 -5.73 -5.40 7.86
C ILE A 185 -7.05 -5.90 8.44
N LEU A 186 -7.82 -6.63 7.63
CA LEU A 186 -9.07 -7.28 8.02
C LEU A 186 -8.87 -8.81 7.99
N TYR A 187 -9.10 -9.49 9.11
CA TYR A 187 -8.94 -10.95 9.23
C TYR A 187 -10.26 -11.70 8.96
N SER A 188 -10.20 -13.03 8.75
CA SER A 188 -11.36 -13.90 8.40
C SER A 188 -12.70 -13.64 9.11
N GLY A 189 -12.68 -13.21 10.37
CA GLY A 189 -13.89 -12.97 11.17
C GLY A 189 -14.53 -11.59 10.96
N ASP A 190 -13.89 -10.70 10.21
CA ASP A 190 -14.37 -9.34 10.01
C ASP A 190 -15.54 -9.30 9.01
N THR A 191 -16.71 -8.89 9.50
CA THR A 191 -17.93 -8.82 8.68
C THR A 191 -17.92 -7.69 7.66
N THR A 192 -16.94 -6.78 7.72
CA THR A 192 -16.83 -5.61 6.86
C THR A 192 -15.99 -5.87 5.59
N ILE A 193 -15.32 -7.02 5.47
CA ILE A 193 -14.43 -7.35 4.34
C ILE A 193 -15.09 -7.04 2.98
N HIS A 194 -16.29 -7.57 2.72
CA HIS A 194 -16.97 -7.32 1.44
C HIS A 194 -17.26 -5.84 1.25
N THR A 195 -17.79 -5.14 2.27
CA THR A 195 -18.08 -3.70 2.18
C THR A 195 -16.84 -2.84 1.96
N ARG A 196 -15.72 -3.21 2.58
CA ARG A 196 -14.45 -2.48 2.46
C ARG A 196 -13.82 -2.73 1.09
N LEU A 197 -13.81 -3.97 0.61
CA LEU A 197 -13.37 -4.28 -0.74
C LEU A 197 -14.23 -3.57 -1.79
N MET A 198 -15.55 -3.56 -1.65
CA MET A 198 -16.43 -2.81 -2.56
C MET A 198 -16.02 -1.34 -2.64
N GLN A 199 -15.84 -0.69 -1.50
CA GLN A 199 -15.46 0.72 -1.45
C GLN A 199 -14.08 0.96 -2.06
N ASN A 200 -13.09 0.12 -1.72
CA ASN A 200 -11.76 0.14 -2.32
C ASN A 200 -11.83 0.07 -3.85
N MET A 201 -12.63 -0.84 -4.42
CA MET A 201 -12.73 -0.96 -5.88
C MET A 201 -13.44 0.24 -6.52
N ILE A 202 -14.41 0.84 -5.85
CA ILE A 202 -15.07 2.08 -6.30
C ILE A 202 -14.09 3.25 -6.29
N ASP A 203 -13.20 3.30 -5.28
CA ASP A 203 -12.19 4.35 -5.10
C ASP A 203 -10.89 4.06 -5.88
N SER A 204 -10.87 3.02 -6.72
CA SER A 204 -9.70 2.61 -7.50
C SER A 204 -8.48 2.25 -6.64
N LEU A 205 -8.71 1.51 -5.55
CA LEU A 205 -7.69 1.08 -4.58
C LEU A 205 -7.60 -0.46 -4.55
N PRO A 206 -6.82 -1.10 -5.45
CA PRO A 206 -6.57 -2.55 -5.39
C PRO A 206 -6.14 -3.00 -3.99
N ALA A 207 -6.64 -4.14 -3.56
CA ALA A 207 -6.40 -4.69 -2.22
C ALA A 207 -5.58 -5.98 -2.29
N HIS A 208 -4.73 -6.20 -1.28
CA HIS A 208 -3.96 -7.43 -1.13
C HIS A 208 -4.76 -8.43 -0.31
N LEU A 209 -5.01 -9.62 -0.85
CA LEU A 209 -5.78 -10.67 -0.19
C LEU A 209 -4.91 -11.92 0.00
N ALA A 210 -4.74 -12.34 1.25
CA ALA A 210 -4.12 -13.60 1.63
C ALA A 210 -5.19 -14.66 1.92
N LEU A 211 -4.98 -15.85 1.38
CA LEU A 211 -5.88 -16.99 1.48
C LEU A 211 -5.11 -18.21 1.99
N VAL A 212 -5.81 -19.07 2.70
CA VAL A 212 -5.34 -20.40 3.06
C VAL A 212 -6.39 -21.46 2.72
N ASP A 213 -5.95 -22.71 2.63
CA ASP A 213 -6.87 -23.83 2.63
C ASP A 213 -7.42 -24.09 4.05
N SER A 214 -8.50 -24.89 4.13
CA SER A 214 -9.13 -25.19 5.43
C SER A 214 -8.21 -25.87 6.45
N ALA A 215 -7.13 -26.52 5.99
CA ALA A 215 -6.15 -27.14 6.87
C ALA A 215 -4.99 -26.20 7.27
N GLY A 216 -4.89 -25.01 6.67
CA GLY A 216 -3.78 -24.07 6.90
C GLY A 216 -2.43 -24.60 6.41
N THR A 217 -2.44 -25.51 5.42
CA THR A 217 -1.24 -26.14 4.86
C THR A 217 -0.78 -25.51 3.55
N VAL A 218 -1.69 -24.83 2.85
CA VAL A 218 -1.42 -24.11 1.60
C VAL A 218 -1.90 -22.68 1.78
N GLY A 219 -1.02 -21.72 1.49
CA GLY A 219 -1.34 -20.30 1.47
C GLY A 219 -1.11 -19.70 0.09
N HIS A 220 -1.84 -18.64 -0.25
CA HIS A 220 -1.62 -17.87 -1.46
C HIS A 220 -2.00 -16.40 -1.26
N ASN A 221 -1.24 -15.50 -1.88
CA ASN A 221 -1.49 -14.06 -1.83
C ASN A 221 -1.81 -13.58 -3.24
N ILE A 222 -2.89 -12.80 -3.35
CA ILE A 222 -3.49 -12.36 -4.61
C ILE A 222 -3.89 -10.89 -4.51
N VAL A 223 -4.27 -10.30 -5.65
CA VAL A 223 -4.82 -8.95 -5.70
C VAL A 223 -6.30 -9.01 -6.02
N VAL A 224 -7.09 -8.28 -5.25
CA VAL A 224 -8.48 -7.94 -5.59
C VAL A 224 -8.45 -6.56 -6.23
N ASP A 225 -8.81 -6.46 -7.50
CA ASP A 225 -8.71 -5.24 -8.30
C ASP A 225 -9.95 -4.93 -9.13
N GLY A 226 -11.10 -5.53 -8.82
CA GLY A 226 -12.36 -5.04 -9.36
C GLY A 226 -13.59 -5.48 -8.58
N TYR A 227 -14.72 -4.81 -8.81
CA TYR A 227 -16.01 -5.09 -8.22
C TYR A 227 -17.15 -4.92 -9.24
N ASP A 228 -18.03 -5.91 -9.33
CA ASP A 228 -19.30 -5.86 -10.04
C ASP A 228 -20.42 -5.72 -9.01
N THR A 229 -21.34 -4.79 -9.22
CA THR A 229 -22.55 -4.57 -8.40
C THR A 229 -23.42 -5.82 -8.15
N ASP A 230 -23.23 -6.91 -8.90
CA ASP A 230 -23.82 -8.22 -8.61
C ASP A 230 -23.18 -8.98 -7.42
N GLY A 231 -22.12 -8.43 -6.83
CA GLY A 231 -21.41 -8.99 -5.67
C GLY A 231 -20.13 -9.73 -6.01
N TYR A 232 -19.65 -9.69 -7.26
CA TYR A 232 -18.44 -10.38 -7.69
C TYR A 232 -17.22 -9.45 -7.62
N PHE A 233 -16.07 -10.02 -7.30
CA PHE A 233 -14.79 -9.32 -7.29
C PHE A 233 -13.86 -9.85 -8.37
N HIS A 234 -13.17 -8.95 -9.07
CA HIS A 234 -12.11 -9.34 -9.98
C HIS A 234 -10.84 -9.63 -9.18
N VAL A 235 -10.19 -10.73 -9.54
CA VAL A 235 -9.01 -11.24 -8.84
C VAL A 235 -7.89 -11.49 -9.83
N ASN A 236 -6.70 -11.01 -9.47
CA ASN A 236 -5.45 -11.36 -10.12
C ASN A 236 -4.63 -12.29 -9.21
N PHE A 237 -4.41 -13.53 -9.67
CA PHE A 237 -3.74 -14.57 -8.90
C PHE A 237 -2.20 -14.44 -8.88
N GLY A 238 -1.62 -13.52 -9.65
CA GLY A 238 -0.16 -13.44 -9.79
C GLY A 238 0.44 -14.66 -10.52
N TRP A 239 -0.32 -15.26 -11.43
CA TRP A 239 0.07 -16.42 -12.26
C TRP A 239 0.03 -16.12 -13.76
N GLY A 240 0.34 -14.89 -14.16
CA GLY A 240 0.40 -14.50 -15.56
C GLY A 240 -0.96 -14.54 -16.27
N GLY A 241 -2.06 -14.33 -15.53
CA GLY A 241 -3.42 -14.33 -16.05
C GLY A 241 -4.16 -15.65 -15.87
N THR A 242 -3.44 -16.73 -15.53
CA THR A 242 -4.06 -18.01 -15.23
C THR A 242 -4.96 -17.89 -14.01
N ALA A 243 -6.22 -18.32 -14.16
CA ALA A 243 -7.29 -18.23 -13.16
C ALA A 243 -7.70 -16.79 -12.76
N ASN A 244 -7.23 -15.74 -13.43
CA ASN A 244 -7.77 -14.40 -13.21
C ASN A 244 -9.24 -14.34 -13.65
N GLY A 245 -10.05 -13.55 -12.95
CA GLY A 245 -11.46 -13.39 -13.29
C GLY A 245 -12.33 -12.93 -12.14
N TRP A 246 -13.64 -13.06 -12.31
CA TRP A 246 -14.67 -12.61 -11.38
C TRP A 246 -15.13 -13.74 -10.46
N TYR A 247 -15.06 -13.52 -9.15
CA TYR A 247 -15.33 -14.51 -8.11
C TYR A 247 -16.24 -13.97 -6.99
N ASP A 248 -16.99 -14.86 -6.36
CA ASP A 248 -17.71 -14.59 -5.12
C ASP A 248 -16.77 -14.93 -3.95
N LEU A 249 -16.22 -13.93 -3.25
CA LEU A 249 -15.14 -14.15 -2.28
C LEU A 249 -15.62 -14.85 -0.99
N PRO A 250 -14.89 -15.86 -0.46
CA PRO A 250 -13.71 -16.56 -1.00
C PRO A 250 -14.05 -17.88 -1.75
N ALA A 251 -15.27 -18.00 -2.26
CA ALA A 251 -15.76 -19.20 -2.93
C ALA A 251 -15.31 -19.31 -4.40
N GLY A 252 -15.15 -20.54 -4.88
CA GLY A 252 -14.86 -20.81 -6.30
C GLY A 252 -13.40 -20.64 -6.70
N PHE A 253 -12.51 -20.31 -5.76
CA PHE A 253 -11.08 -20.25 -6.01
C PHE A 253 -10.46 -21.63 -6.30
N PRO A 254 -9.42 -21.68 -7.15
CA PRO A 254 -8.67 -22.90 -7.39
C PRO A 254 -7.92 -23.35 -6.13
N TYR A 255 -7.49 -24.62 -6.10
CA TYR A 255 -6.67 -25.21 -5.04
C TYR A 255 -7.25 -25.19 -3.62
N GLN A 256 -8.57 -25.08 -3.49
CA GLN A 256 -9.26 -25.08 -2.19
C GLN A 256 -8.83 -23.92 -1.27
N LEU A 257 -8.38 -22.80 -1.84
CA LEU A 257 -8.11 -21.54 -1.15
C LEU A 257 -9.43 -20.89 -0.71
N THR A 258 -10.10 -21.48 0.28
CA THR A 258 -11.48 -21.12 0.64
C THR A 258 -11.58 -20.31 1.93
N VAL A 259 -10.45 -20.03 2.58
CA VAL A 259 -10.41 -19.29 3.85
C VAL A 259 -9.57 -18.04 3.65
N ILE A 260 -10.14 -16.88 3.97
CA ILE A 260 -9.41 -15.61 4.01
C ILE A 260 -8.48 -15.66 5.23
N GLU A 261 -7.18 -15.51 5.03
CA GLU A 261 -6.25 -15.30 6.12
C GLU A 261 -6.34 -13.84 6.58
N GLY A 262 -6.21 -12.91 5.64
CA GLY A 262 -6.44 -11.48 5.85
C GLY A 262 -6.46 -10.69 4.56
N VAL A 263 -6.97 -9.47 4.63
CA VAL A 263 -7.07 -8.52 3.51
C VAL A 263 -6.47 -7.19 3.95
N ILE A 264 -5.52 -6.67 3.17
CA ILE A 264 -4.96 -5.33 3.36
C ILE A 264 -5.71 -4.39 2.41
N VAL A 265 -6.45 -3.45 2.98
CA VAL A 265 -7.29 -2.48 2.27
C VAL A 265 -6.74 -1.07 2.42
N ASP A 266 -7.38 -0.10 1.76
CA ASP A 266 -7.02 1.33 1.80
C ASP A 266 -5.55 1.66 1.43
N ILE A 267 -4.91 0.86 0.57
CA ILE A 267 -3.53 1.08 0.09
C ILE A 267 -3.48 2.34 -0.77
N GLU A 268 -2.69 3.33 -0.35
CA GLU A 268 -2.57 4.67 -0.98
C GLU A 268 -3.89 5.45 -1.03
N LYS A 269 -4.76 5.24 -0.05
CA LYS A 269 -6.02 5.97 0.04
C LYS A 269 -5.75 7.46 0.24
N ASN A 270 -6.15 8.26 -0.74
CA ASN A 270 -6.21 9.71 -0.59
C ASN A 270 -7.18 10.05 0.56
N ILE A 271 -6.65 10.62 1.65
CA ILE A 271 -7.47 11.16 2.75
C ILE A 271 -8.05 12.50 2.28
N THR A 272 -8.97 12.47 1.33
CA THR A 272 -9.74 13.64 0.86
C THR A 272 -11.15 13.63 1.44
N THR A 273 -11.26 13.42 2.75
CA THR A 273 -12.37 13.99 3.52
C THR A 273 -11.99 15.42 3.90
N GLY A 274 -12.94 16.36 3.79
CA GLY A 274 -12.74 17.81 3.84
C GLY A 274 -11.68 18.33 4.83
N LEU A 275 -10.89 19.31 4.36
CA LEU A 275 -9.70 19.86 5.04
C LEU A 275 -8.67 18.78 5.37
N GLY A 276 -7.83 18.46 4.38
CA GLY A 276 -6.65 17.65 4.60
C GLY A 276 -5.81 18.23 5.73
N GLN A 277 -5.74 17.50 6.85
CA GLN A 277 -4.60 17.59 7.75
C GLN A 277 -3.42 16.99 6.99
N VAL A 278 -2.70 17.85 6.30
CA VAL A 278 -1.27 17.61 6.12
C VAL A 278 -0.72 17.48 7.54
N TYR A 279 -0.18 16.31 7.88
CA TYR A 279 0.58 16.13 9.12
C TYR A 279 1.86 16.98 9.01
N TYR A 280 1.73 18.29 9.19
CA TYR A 280 2.81 19.09 9.69
C TYR A 280 3.03 18.65 11.13
N GLU A 281 4.28 18.49 11.56
CA GLU A 281 4.58 18.55 12.98
C GLU A 281 4.00 19.90 13.47
N GLU A 282 2.85 19.86 14.16
CA GLU A 282 2.13 21.07 14.56
C GLU A 282 2.80 21.69 15.79
N VAL A 283 2.95 23.00 15.80
CA VAL A 283 3.34 23.72 17.02
C VAL A 283 2.11 23.94 17.90
N LEU A 284 2.14 23.45 19.13
CA LEU A 284 1.08 23.70 20.11
C LEU A 284 1.23 25.10 20.70
N VAL A 285 0.17 25.89 20.58
CA VAL A 285 0.07 27.26 21.10
C VAL A 285 -0.90 27.28 22.28
N TYR A 286 -0.48 27.79 23.43
CA TYR A 286 -1.31 27.84 24.64
C TYR A 286 -1.07 29.12 25.48
N PRO A 287 -2.11 29.77 26.02
CA PRO A 287 -3.52 29.48 25.81
C PRO A 287 -3.95 29.83 24.36
N ASN A 288 -4.97 29.13 23.86
CA ASN A 288 -5.63 29.44 22.60
C ASN A 288 -7.15 29.26 22.80
N PRO A 289 -7.98 30.31 22.76
CA PRO A 289 -7.65 31.70 22.43
C PRO A 289 -6.67 32.38 23.40
N ALA A 290 -5.90 33.35 22.88
CA ALA A 290 -4.85 34.09 23.57
C ALA A 290 -5.26 35.55 23.76
N ALA A 291 -5.15 36.06 24.99
CA ALA A 291 -5.54 37.44 25.31
C ALA A 291 -4.39 38.44 25.03
N ASN A 292 -3.26 38.31 25.74
CA ASN A 292 -2.12 39.21 25.61
C ASN A 292 -0.83 38.50 25.21
N TYR A 293 -0.74 37.19 25.45
CA TYR A 293 0.42 36.38 25.11
C TYR A 293 0.01 34.94 24.83
N PHE A 294 0.88 34.19 24.17
CA PHE A 294 0.81 32.74 24.11
C PHE A 294 2.19 32.11 24.32
N GLN A 295 2.20 30.82 24.65
CA GLN A 295 3.39 30.01 24.78
C GLN A 295 3.44 28.91 23.71
N LEU A 296 4.66 28.55 23.29
CA LEU A 296 4.93 27.49 22.31
C LEU A 296 5.44 26.23 23.01
N SER A 297 4.81 25.07 22.78
CA SER A 297 5.31 23.77 23.27
C SER A 297 6.20 23.13 22.23
N ILE A 298 7.51 23.25 22.40
CA ILE A 298 8.52 22.72 21.47
C ILE A 298 9.74 22.18 22.24
N PRO A 299 10.38 21.10 21.76
CA PRO A 299 11.58 20.54 22.40
C PRO A 299 12.72 21.57 22.39
N ILE A 300 13.10 22.08 23.56
CA ILE A 300 14.12 23.11 23.73
C ILE A 300 15.50 22.55 23.35
N GLN A 301 16.19 23.15 22.35
CA GLN A 301 17.66 23.22 22.35
C GLN A 301 18.38 24.10 21.30
N THR A 302 17.72 24.76 20.33
CA THR A 302 18.43 25.60 19.33
C THR A 302 17.69 26.88 18.97
N ALA A 303 18.40 27.84 18.39
CA ALA A 303 17.85 29.14 17.96
C ALA A 303 16.73 28.94 16.94
N MET A 304 15.60 29.62 17.16
CA MET A 304 14.41 29.53 16.31
C MET A 304 14.15 30.87 15.63
N ASP A 305 13.66 30.79 14.40
CA ASP A 305 13.01 31.90 13.72
C ASP A 305 11.50 31.65 13.82
N ILE A 306 10.74 32.59 14.38
CA ILE A 306 9.27 32.51 14.45
C ILE A 306 8.68 33.61 13.57
N LYS A 307 7.76 33.27 12.69
CA LYS A 307 7.03 34.22 11.85
C LYS A 307 5.54 34.07 12.07
N ILE A 308 4.85 35.19 12.25
CA ILE A 308 3.39 35.23 12.43
C ILE A 308 2.76 35.97 11.27
N TYR A 309 1.68 35.40 10.72
CA TYR A 309 0.95 35.93 9.57
C TYR A 309 -0.53 36.14 9.89
N ASP A 310 -1.12 37.13 9.24
CA ASP A 310 -2.58 37.33 9.24
C ASP A 310 -3.28 36.36 8.26
N THR A 311 -4.61 36.42 8.20
CA THR A 311 -5.41 35.57 7.30
C THR A 311 -5.21 35.85 5.81
N ASN A 312 -4.62 37.00 5.47
CA ASN A 312 -4.29 37.37 4.09
C ASN A 312 -2.87 36.93 3.70
N GLY A 313 -2.12 36.30 4.62
CA GLY A 313 -0.74 35.88 4.41
C GLY A 313 0.28 37.00 4.62
N ASN A 314 -0.12 38.17 5.13
CA ASN A 314 0.83 39.24 5.43
C ASN A 314 1.61 38.90 6.69
N LEU A 315 2.93 39.10 6.66
CA LEU A 315 3.79 38.95 7.84
C LEU A 315 3.48 40.07 8.84
N VAL A 316 3.01 39.69 10.04
CA VAL A 316 2.66 40.59 11.14
C VAL A 316 3.89 40.89 11.99
N LYS A 317 4.65 39.85 12.38
CA LYS A 317 5.84 40.00 13.23
C LYS A 317 6.80 38.82 13.07
N LYS A 318 8.08 39.06 13.36
CA LYS A 318 9.14 38.06 13.39
C LYS A 318 9.86 38.11 14.74
N TYR A 319 10.06 36.95 15.35
CA TYR A 319 10.87 36.76 16.55
C TYR A 319 12.11 35.92 16.22
N ARG A 320 13.21 36.14 16.94
CA ARG A 320 14.45 35.36 16.80
C ARG A 320 14.96 34.95 18.16
N GLY A 321 15.35 33.68 18.32
CA GLY A 321 15.95 33.17 19.54
C GLY A 321 15.10 32.07 20.19
N ASN A 322 15.17 31.97 21.52
CA ASN A 322 14.51 30.91 22.29
C ASN A 322 13.29 31.43 23.05
N GLU A 323 12.67 32.52 22.59
CA GLU A 323 11.47 33.07 23.19
C GLU A 323 10.32 32.07 23.03
N GLN A 324 9.85 31.53 24.15
CA GLN A 324 8.72 30.60 24.19
C GLN A 324 7.41 31.30 24.51
N GLU A 325 7.46 32.50 25.12
CA GLU A 325 6.32 33.34 25.39
C GLU A 325 6.32 34.53 24.43
N ILE A 326 5.25 34.66 23.66
CA ILE A 326 5.12 35.65 22.59
C ILE A 326 4.03 36.64 22.97
N ASP A 327 4.41 37.92 23.07
CA ASP A 327 3.49 39.02 23.32
C ASP A 327 2.70 39.40 22.04
N ILE A 328 1.38 39.45 22.20
CA ILE A 328 0.39 39.78 21.18
C ILE A 328 -0.61 40.84 21.66
N SER A 329 -0.30 41.60 22.72
CA SER A 329 -1.20 42.63 23.27
C SER A 329 -1.68 43.63 22.21
N ASP A 330 -0.81 43.94 21.26
CA ASP A 330 -1.03 44.95 20.22
C ASP A 330 -1.74 44.39 18.97
N TYR A 331 -2.08 43.10 18.97
CA TYR A 331 -2.70 42.44 17.82
C TYR A 331 -4.20 42.66 17.85
N ALA A 332 -4.81 42.85 16.68
CA ALA A 332 -6.26 42.88 16.56
C ALA A 332 -6.86 41.49 16.81
N SER A 333 -8.08 41.43 17.35
CA SER A 333 -8.81 40.17 17.50
C SER A 333 -8.96 39.46 16.17
N GLY A 334 -8.63 38.17 16.10
CA GLY A 334 -8.62 37.44 14.83
C GLY A 334 -7.79 36.16 14.84
N ILE A 335 -7.77 35.49 13.68
CA ILE A 335 -7.00 34.27 13.47
C ILE A 335 -5.62 34.63 12.93
N TYR A 336 -4.58 34.02 13.50
CA TYR A 336 -3.20 34.17 13.07
C TYR A 336 -2.56 32.80 12.82
N TYR A 337 -1.62 32.77 11.88
CA TYR A 337 -0.83 31.58 11.53
C TYR A 337 0.61 31.78 11.97
N ILE A 338 1.26 30.70 12.42
CA ILE A 338 2.64 30.72 12.90
C ILE A 338 3.49 29.69 12.14
N ASP A 339 4.66 30.12 11.67
CA ASP A 339 5.73 29.26 11.18
C ASP A 339 6.90 29.31 12.19
N VAL A 340 7.36 28.16 12.67
CA VAL A 340 8.54 28.01 13.54
C VAL A 340 9.63 27.25 12.79
N TYR A 341 10.75 27.90 12.54
CA TYR A 341 11.89 27.32 11.83
C TYR A 341 12.93 26.83 12.84
N PHE A 342 13.28 25.54 12.80
CA PHE A 342 14.27 24.91 13.69
C PHE A 342 14.97 23.75 12.97
N ASN A 343 16.30 23.61 13.09
CA ASN A 343 17.09 22.49 12.53
C ASN A 343 16.69 22.05 11.09
N ASN A 344 16.55 23.00 10.15
CA ASN A 344 16.08 22.79 8.76
C ASN A 344 14.64 22.24 8.60
N LYS A 345 13.85 22.19 9.68
CA LYS A 345 12.42 21.89 9.68
C LYS A 345 11.58 23.16 9.88
N ILE A 346 10.31 23.08 9.48
CA ILE A 346 9.29 24.13 9.68
C ILE A 346 8.09 23.48 10.40
N LEU A 347 7.80 23.91 11.62
CA LEU A 347 6.52 23.63 12.28
C LEU A 347 5.51 24.70 11.92
N LYS A 348 4.26 24.31 11.71
CA LYS A 348 3.17 25.24 11.43
C LYS A 348 2.13 25.15 12.53
N GLY A 349 1.48 26.27 12.84
CA GLY A 349 0.43 26.33 13.83
C GLY A 349 -0.53 27.48 13.58
N LYS A 350 -1.56 27.56 14.42
CA LYS A 350 -2.56 28.65 14.39
C LYS A 350 -2.97 29.02 15.81
N PHE A 351 -3.32 30.28 16.02
CA PHE A 351 -3.94 30.73 17.27
C PHE A 351 -5.00 31.81 17.02
N ILE A 352 -5.89 31.99 17.98
CA ILE A 352 -6.95 33.00 17.98
C ILE A 352 -6.57 34.07 18.99
N LYS A 353 -6.48 35.33 18.56
CA LYS A 353 -6.39 36.50 19.43
C LYS A 353 -7.81 36.91 19.85
N GLU A 354 -8.06 36.99 21.16
CA GLU A 354 -9.31 37.52 21.72
C GLU A 354 -9.50 39.01 21.46
#